data_AF-A0A5C9E1H8-F1
#
_entry.id   AF-A0A5C9E1H8-F1
#
_cell.length_a   1.000
_cell.length_b   1.000
_cell.length_c   1.000
_cell.angle_alpha   90.00
_cell.angle_beta   90.00
_cell.angle_gamma   90.00
#
_symmetry.space_group_name_H-M   'P 1'
#
loop_
_entity.id
_entity.type
_entity.pdbx_description
1 polymer ?
#
loop_
_entity_poly.entity_id
_entity_poly.type
_entity_poly.pdbx_seq_one_letter_code
_entity_poly.pdbx_strand_id
1 'polypeptide(L)'
;MEFDQADSGRLEDNTPSHQKVRDGRGDQREISMAYPSAVGTEFHSFKHLRETIEERYPGLKSHPEFTKLIEDAESYLKILEMKTTNPSITPEELRSFSRELGLSRNKAEGWIHYQKLPQIYRYLGQAISLEQGSKYYERIINSLNGAVTFEDMEQKLQQFFTPN
;
A
#
# COMPACT_ATOMS: atom_id res chain seq x y z
N MET A 1 -16.92 73.76 -30.49
CA MET A 1 -17.03 73.55 -29.03
C MET A 1 -18.33 72.78 -28.86
N GLU A 2 -18.24 71.47 -29.01
CA GLU A 2 -19.36 70.53 -28.96
C GLU A 2 -18.82 69.23 -28.38
N PHE A 3 -19.58 68.71 -27.43
CA PHE A 3 -19.32 67.50 -26.66
C PHE A 3 -19.52 66.28 -27.55
N ASP A 4 -18.58 65.33 -27.51
CA ASP A 4 -18.92 63.93 -27.76
C ASP A 4 -18.40 63.06 -26.61
N GLN A 5 -19.32 62.26 -26.10
CA GLN A 5 -19.22 61.48 -24.88
C GLN A 5 -18.63 60.09 -25.15
N ALA A 6 -17.81 59.65 -24.19
CA ALA A 6 -17.75 58.30 -23.64
C ALA A 6 -17.66 57.10 -24.60
N ASP A 7 -16.45 56.56 -24.74
CA ASP A 7 -16.24 55.11 -24.88
C ASP A 7 -15.16 54.67 -23.89
N SER A 8 -15.57 54.36 -22.66
CA SER A 8 -14.73 53.70 -21.67
C SER A 8 -15.13 52.23 -21.64
N GLY A 9 -14.42 51.43 -22.45
CA GLY A 9 -14.55 49.98 -22.47
C GLY A 9 -14.41 49.41 -21.06
N ARG A 10 -15.52 48.87 -20.55
CA ARG A 10 -15.54 48.01 -19.36
C ARG A 10 -14.82 46.71 -19.74
N LEU A 11 -13.65 46.50 -19.18
CA LEU A 11 -13.02 45.19 -19.10
C LEU A 11 -13.98 44.28 -18.32
N GLU A 12 -14.55 43.30 -19.01
CA GLU A 12 -15.27 42.21 -18.38
C GLU A 12 -14.26 41.39 -17.56
N ASP A 13 -14.42 41.44 -16.24
CA ASP A 13 -13.78 40.54 -15.28
C ASP A 13 -14.19 39.10 -15.61
N ASN A 14 -13.43 38.45 -16.50
CA ASN A 14 -13.43 37.00 -16.67
C ASN A 14 -12.72 36.36 -15.48
N THR A 15 -13.34 36.46 -14.32
CA THR A 15 -13.01 35.59 -13.19
C THR A 15 -13.74 34.27 -13.42
N PRO A 16 -13.06 33.12 -13.54
CA PRO A 16 -13.74 31.84 -13.65
C PRO A 16 -14.60 31.68 -12.41
N SER A 17 -15.91 31.60 -12.65
CA SER A 17 -16.90 31.31 -11.65
C SER A 17 -16.42 30.15 -10.79
N HIS A 18 -16.43 30.35 -9.47
CA HIS A 18 -16.39 29.24 -8.52
C HIS A 18 -17.49 28.26 -8.93
N GLN A 19 -17.12 27.23 -9.70
CA GLN A 19 -17.92 26.03 -9.83
C GLN A 19 -18.10 25.54 -8.40
N LYS A 20 -19.28 25.83 -7.83
CA LYS A 20 -19.81 25.08 -6.71
C LYS A 20 -19.82 23.64 -7.20
N VAL A 21 -18.78 22.90 -6.83
CA VAL A 21 -18.76 21.44 -6.90
C VAL A 21 -20.04 21.03 -6.21
N ARG A 22 -21.00 20.54 -7.00
CA ARG A 22 -22.25 20.00 -6.50
C ARG A 22 -21.84 18.92 -5.52
N ASP A 23 -22.13 19.16 -4.24
CA ASP A 23 -22.00 18.18 -3.17
C ASP A 23 -22.97 17.04 -3.50
N GLY A 24 -22.52 16.09 -4.33
CA GLY A 24 -23.23 14.87 -4.71
C GLY A 24 -23.32 13.92 -3.52
N ARG A 25 -24.04 14.34 -2.48
CA ARG A 25 -24.19 13.61 -1.20
C ARG A 25 -25.08 12.36 -1.32
N GLY A 26 -25.50 11.97 -2.52
CA GLY A 26 -26.28 10.77 -2.78
C GLY A 26 -25.99 10.06 -4.11
N ASP A 27 -25.10 10.57 -4.95
CA ASP A 27 -24.86 9.97 -6.26
C ASP A 27 -23.97 8.72 -6.13
N GLN A 28 -24.33 7.66 -6.85
CA GLN A 28 -23.50 6.47 -6.99
C GLN A 28 -22.14 6.85 -7.56
N ARG A 29 -21.08 6.37 -6.93
CA ARG A 29 -19.70 6.58 -7.37
C ARG A 29 -19.09 5.26 -7.82
N GLU A 30 -18.34 5.31 -8.91
CA GLU A 30 -17.62 4.15 -9.42
C GLU A 30 -16.51 3.72 -8.45
N ILE A 31 -16.33 2.41 -8.31
CA ILE A 31 -15.27 1.82 -7.51
C ILE A 31 -13.99 1.75 -8.35
N SER A 32 -13.01 2.59 -8.01
CA SER A 32 -11.75 2.76 -8.75
C SER A 32 -10.63 1.80 -8.35
N MET A 33 -10.90 0.79 -7.52
CA MET A 33 -9.89 -0.12 -6.97
C MET A 33 -9.20 -0.99 -8.03
N ALA A 34 -7.93 -1.29 -7.80
CA ALA A 34 -7.13 -2.24 -8.59
C ALA A 34 -6.66 -3.40 -7.71
N TYR A 35 -6.38 -4.54 -8.34
CA TYR A 35 -5.72 -5.65 -7.67
C TYR A 35 -4.35 -5.18 -7.15
N PRO A 36 -4.02 -5.47 -5.89
CA PRO A 36 -2.76 -5.05 -5.32
C PRO A 36 -1.63 -5.92 -5.87
N SER A 37 -0.49 -5.29 -6.16
CA SER A 37 0.71 -5.96 -6.60
C SER A 37 1.90 -5.65 -5.69
N ALA A 38 2.72 -6.64 -5.36
CA ALA A 38 4.00 -6.44 -4.69
C ALA A 38 5.07 -7.36 -5.29
N VAL A 39 6.27 -6.81 -5.53
CA VAL A 39 7.43 -7.56 -6.05
C VAL A 39 7.11 -8.36 -7.33
N GLY A 40 6.32 -7.75 -8.22
CA GLY A 40 5.91 -8.37 -9.50
C GLY A 40 4.82 -9.44 -9.39
N THR A 41 4.23 -9.65 -8.21
CA THR A 41 3.12 -10.59 -8.00
C THR A 41 1.84 -9.81 -7.73
N GLU A 42 0.79 -10.08 -8.50
CA GLU A 42 -0.58 -9.59 -8.25
C GLU A 42 -1.34 -10.55 -7.32
N PHE A 43 -2.10 -9.97 -6.37
CA PHE A 43 -2.87 -10.74 -5.40
C PHE A 43 -4.36 -10.69 -5.71
N HIS A 44 -4.88 -11.77 -6.29
CA HIS A 44 -6.31 -11.89 -6.61
C HIS A 44 -7.15 -12.51 -5.48
N SER A 45 -6.51 -13.09 -4.46
CA SER A 45 -7.22 -13.70 -3.33
C SER A 45 -6.41 -13.57 -2.04
N PHE A 46 -7.12 -13.57 -0.91
CA PHE A 46 -6.49 -13.49 0.41
C PHE A 46 -5.64 -14.72 0.70
N LYS A 47 -6.07 -15.89 0.22
CA LYS A 47 -5.32 -17.14 0.30
C LYS A 47 -3.95 -17.01 -0.38
N HIS A 48 -3.92 -16.52 -1.62
CA HIS A 48 -2.67 -16.34 -2.37
C HIS A 48 -1.71 -15.35 -1.68
N LEU A 49 -2.23 -14.26 -1.12
CA LEU A 49 -1.44 -13.32 -0.31
C LEU A 49 -0.81 -14.01 0.91
N ARG A 50 -1.59 -14.80 1.64
CA ARG A 50 -1.13 -15.49 2.85
C ARG A 50 -0.06 -16.52 2.53
N GLU A 51 -0.26 -17.35 1.51
CA GLU A 51 0.71 -18.34 1.04
C GLU A 51 2.02 -17.65 0.62
N THR A 52 1.93 -16.53 -0.10
CA THR A 52 3.11 -15.74 -0.49
C THR A 52 3.89 -15.20 0.72
N ILE A 53 3.20 -14.68 1.73
CA ILE A 53 3.85 -14.21 2.97
C ILE A 53 4.49 -15.38 3.71
N GLU A 54 3.80 -16.52 3.79
CA GLU A 54 4.25 -17.72 4.48
C GLU A 54 5.52 -18.31 3.87
N GLU A 55 5.56 -18.42 2.55
CA GLU A 55 6.66 -19.05 1.83
C GLU A 55 7.83 -18.10 1.57
N ARG A 56 7.53 -16.86 1.14
CA ARG A 56 8.55 -15.95 0.58
C ARG A 56 8.96 -14.85 1.53
N TYR A 57 8.08 -14.43 2.45
CA TYR A 57 8.34 -13.29 3.35
C TYR A 57 8.00 -13.59 4.81
N PRO A 58 8.48 -14.71 5.38
CA PRO A 58 8.09 -15.11 6.73
C PRO A 58 8.47 -14.08 7.80
N GLY A 59 9.54 -13.29 7.58
CA GLY A 59 9.95 -12.22 8.48
C GLY A 59 8.95 -11.08 8.64
N LEU A 60 8.01 -10.92 7.69
CA LEU A 60 6.95 -9.90 7.80
C LEU A 60 6.01 -10.20 8.97
N LYS A 61 5.88 -11.48 9.36
CA LYS A 61 5.06 -11.91 10.51
C LYS A 61 5.57 -11.39 11.84
N SER A 62 6.85 -11.04 11.93
CA SER A 62 7.46 -10.46 13.12
C SER A 62 7.16 -8.97 13.30
N HIS A 63 6.50 -8.32 12.33
CA HIS A 63 6.11 -6.92 12.44
C HIS A 63 5.08 -6.72 13.56
N PRO A 64 5.23 -5.72 14.45
CA PRO A 64 4.33 -5.54 15.62
C PRO A 64 2.85 -5.41 15.25
N GLU A 65 2.55 -4.79 14.11
CA GLU A 65 1.18 -4.59 13.61
C GLU A 65 0.72 -5.65 12.59
N PHE A 66 1.43 -6.78 12.45
CA PHE A 66 1.16 -7.76 11.38
C PHE A 66 -0.31 -8.21 11.34
N THR A 67 -0.92 -8.50 12.48
CA THR A 67 -2.34 -8.91 12.57
C THR A 67 -3.28 -7.89 11.95
N LYS A 68 -3.11 -6.61 12.29
CA LYS A 68 -3.93 -5.53 11.74
C LYS A 68 -3.66 -5.34 10.25
N LEU A 69 -2.40 -5.46 9.82
CA LEU A 69 -2.00 -5.32 8.43
C LEU A 69 -2.61 -6.41 7.54
N ILE A 70 -2.71 -7.64 8.05
CA ILE A 70 -3.27 -8.76 7.30
C ILE A 70 -4.81 -8.69 7.24
N GLU A 71 -5.47 -8.28 8.33
CA GLU A 71 -6.93 -8.02 8.37
C GLU A 71 -7.34 -6.91 7.39
N ASP A 72 -6.50 -5.86 7.29
CA ASP A 72 -6.70 -4.78 6.32
C ASP A 72 -6.61 -5.29 4.88
N ALA A 73 -5.67 -6.19 4.60
CA ALA A 73 -5.51 -6.80 3.29
C ALA A 73 -6.71 -7.68 2.92
N GLU A 74 -7.20 -8.48 3.88
CA GLU A 74 -8.39 -9.32 3.72
C GLU A 74 -9.61 -8.46 3.39
N SER A 75 -9.82 -7.40 4.18
CA SER A 75 -10.93 -6.48 4.00
C SER A 75 -10.87 -5.77 2.64
N TYR A 76 -9.69 -5.36 2.20
CA TYR A 76 -9.49 -4.75 0.89
C TYR A 76 -9.84 -5.71 -0.25
N LEU A 77 -9.43 -6.98 -0.17
CA LEU A 77 -9.72 -7.98 -1.19
C LEU A 77 -11.22 -8.33 -1.24
N LYS A 78 -11.90 -8.39 -0.08
CA LYS A 78 -13.36 -8.53 -0.03
C LYS A 78 -14.09 -7.39 -0.74
N ILE A 79 -13.63 -6.15 -0.61
CA ILE A 79 -14.21 -5.00 -1.35
C ILE A 79 -13.96 -5.15 -2.85
N LEU A 80 -12.78 -5.63 -3.27
CA LEU A 80 -12.48 -5.90 -4.68
C LEU A 80 -13.37 -7.01 -5.27
N GLU A 81 -13.65 -8.06 -4.51
CA GLU A 81 -14.60 -9.10 -4.91
C GLU A 81 -16.02 -8.56 -5.02
N MET A 82 -16.41 -7.63 -4.14
CA MET A 82 -17.70 -6.94 -4.29
C MET A 82 -17.73 -6.07 -5.55
N LYS A 83 -16.63 -5.38 -5.89
CA LYS A 83 -16.53 -4.53 -7.10
C LYS A 83 -16.86 -5.31 -8.38
N THR A 84 -16.42 -6.57 -8.50
CA THR A 84 -16.70 -7.38 -9.69
C THR A 84 -18.20 -7.67 -9.84
N THR A 85 -18.93 -7.68 -8.73
CA THR A 85 -20.39 -7.89 -8.70
C THR A 85 -21.15 -6.56 -8.86
N ASN A 86 -20.73 -5.51 -8.15
CA ASN A 86 -21.33 -4.18 -8.15
C ASN A 86 -20.24 -3.11 -8.38
N PRO A 87 -20.10 -2.55 -9.59
CA PRO A 87 -19.02 -1.63 -9.93
C PRO A 87 -19.19 -0.21 -9.35
N SER A 88 -20.33 0.08 -8.73
CA SER A 88 -20.66 1.38 -8.14
C SER A 88 -21.22 1.23 -6.74
N ILE A 89 -20.95 2.21 -5.87
CA ILE A 89 -21.43 2.21 -4.49
C ILE A 89 -21.98 3.59 -4.10
N THR A 90 -23.07 3.60 -3.34
CA THR A 90 -23.64 4.81 -2.73
C THR A 90 -22.96 5.16 -1.40
N PRO A 91 -23.07 6.41 -0.92
CA PRO A 91 -22.53 6.79 0.39
C PRO A 91 -23.14 6.04 1.59
N GLU A 92 -24.36 5.51 1.46
CA GLU A 92 -25.02 4.74 2.53
C GLU A 92 -24.55 3.29 2.53
N GLU A 93 -24.44 2.66 1.35
CA GLU A 93 -23.83 1.33 1.19
C GLU A 93 -22.39 1.32 1.68
N LEU A 94 -21.59 2.34 1.32
CA LEU A 94 -20.22 2.50 1.83
C LEU A 94 -20.18 2.57 3.35
N ARG A 95 -21.14 3.28 3.98
CA ARG A 95 -21.25 3.36 5.43
C ARG A 95 -21.61 2.01 6.05
N SER A 96 -22.59 1.32 5.51
CA SER A 96 -22.98 -0.02 5.97
C SER A 96 -21.81 -0.99 5.87
N PHE A 97 -21.15 -1.02 4.71
CA PHE A 97 -20.03 -1.91 4.43
C PHE A 97 -18.82 -1.63 5.33
N SER A 98 -18.50 -0.34 5.56
CA SER A 98 -17.42 0.03 6.48
C SER A 98 -17.68 -0.45 7.91
N ARG A 99 -18.94 -0.42 8.36
CA ARG A 99 -19.31 -0.93 9.70
C ARG A 99 -19.22 -2.45 9.78
N GLU A 100 -19.70 -3.15 8.76
CA GLU A 100 -19.65 -4.61 8.69
C GLU A 100 -18.20 -5.13 8.74
N LEU A 101 -17.28 -4.45 8.05
CA LEU A 101 -15.85 -4.79 8.03
C LEU A 101 -15.06 -4.19 9.21
N GLY A 102 -15.69 -3.43 10.11
CA GLY A 102 -14.98 -2.75 11.21
C GLY A 102 -13.97 -1.68 10.76
N LEU A 103 -14.14 -1.14 9.55
CA LEU A 103 -13.24 -0.14 8.96
C LEU A 103 -13.75 1.28 9.23
N SER A 104 -12.82 2.24 9.36
CA SER A 104 -13.21 3.64 9.34
C SER A 104 -13.67 4.04 7.93
N ARG A 105 -14.70 4.91 7.87
CA ARG A 105 -15.25 5.40 6.59
C ARG A 105 -14.16 5.98 5.69
N ASN A 106 -13.27 6.82 6.24
CA ASN A 106 -12.21 7.47 5.48
C ASN A 106 -11.23 6.46 4.87
N LYS A 107 -11.00 5.33 5.54
CA LYS A 107 -10.13 4.26 5.06
C LYS A 107 -10.78 3.51 3.91
N ALA A 108 -12.05 3.11 4.07
CA ALA A 108 -12.81 2.46 3.00
C ALA A 108 -12.95 3.38 1.78
N GLU A 109 -13.27 4.66 1.98
CA GLU A 109 -13.33 5.67 0.91
C GLU A 109 -11.96 5.84 0.21
N GLY A 110 -10.89 5.89 1.01
CA GLY A 110 -9.50 5.91 0.55
C GLY A 110 -9.17 4.78 -0.43
N TRP A 111 -9.59 3.56 -0.09
CA TRP A 111 -9.38 2.38 -0.92
C TRP A 111 -10.25 2.43 -2.17
N ILE A 112 -11.55 2.69 -2.00
CA ILE A 112 -12.57 2.58 -3.05
C ILE A 112 -12.44 3.65 -4.13
N HIS A 113 -12.28 4.92 -3.74
CA HIS A 113 -12.33 6.05 -4.69
C HIS A 113 -10.98 6.71 -4.94
N TYR A 114 -9.98 6.51 -4.08
CA TYR A 114 -8.67 7.15 -4.19
C TYR A 114 -7.53 6.17 -4.45
N GLN A 115 -7.84 4.93 -4.83
CA GLN A 115 -6.87 3.89 -5.19
C GLN A 115 -5.78 3.65 -4.13
N LYS A 116 -6.06 3.96 -2.86
CA LYS A 116 -5.10 3.71 -1.78
C LYS A 116 -5.00 2.21 -1.53
N LEU A 117 -3.79 1.73 -1.29
CA LEU A 117 -3.52 0.35 -0.96
C LEU A 117 -3.31 0.15 0.55
N PRO A 118 -3.69 -1.01 1.11
CA PRO A 118 -3.28 -1.41 2.44
C PRO A 118 -1.76 -1.40 2.61
N GLN A 119 -1.30 -1.02 3.80
CA GLN A 119 0.12 -0.80 4.08
C GLN A 119 0.97 -2.07 3.98
N ILE A 120 0.35 -3.25 4.13
CA ILE A 120 1.03 -4.53 3.97
C ILE A 120 1.65 -4.70 2.57
N TYR A 121 1.01 -4.21 1.51
CA TYR A 121 1.54 -4.33 0.14
C TYR A 121 2.78 -3.46 -0.05
N ARG A 122 2.84 -2.30 0.62
CA ARG A 122 4.05 -1.49 0.67
C ARG A 122 5.19 -2.21 1.38
N TYR A 123 4.90 -2.85 2.52
CA TYR A 123 5.92 -3.60 3.25
C TYR A 123 6.39 -4.83 2.48
N LEU A 124 5.50 -5.53 1.78
CA LEU A 124 5.90 -6.60 0.87
C LEU A 124 6.86 -6.10 -0.22
N GLY A 125 6.62 -4.91 -0.77
CA GLY A 125 7.53 -4.28 -1.75
C GLY A 125 8.91 -3.92 -1.19
N GLN A 126 9.05 -3.81 0.14
CA GLN A 126 10.30 -3.46 0.83
C GLN A 126 10.96 -4.66 1.53
N ALA A 127 10.22 -5.74 1.72
CA ALA A 127 10.68 -6.91 2.44
C ALA A 127 11.74 -7.67 1.64
N ILE A 128 12.76 -8.15 2.34
CA ILE A 128 13.74 -9.08 1.78
C ILE A 128 13.09 -10.46 1.75
N SER A 129 13.08 -11.10 0.58
CA SER A 129 12.55 -12.46 0.48
C SER A 129 13.45 -13.46 1.21
N LEU A 130 12.92 -14.62 1.58
CA LEU A 130 13.70 -15.68 2.21
C LEU A 130 14.94 -16.06 1.38
N GLU A 131 14.77 -16.21 0.06
CA GLU A 131 15.86 -16.52 -0.88
C GLU A 131 16.94 -15.42 -0.88
N GLN A 132 16.53 -14.14 -0.93
CA GLN A 132 17.47 -13.01 -0.89
C GLN A 132 18.19 -12.93 0.46
N GLY A 133 17.46 -13.18 1.55
CA GLY A 133 18.00 -13.23 2.90
C GLY A 133 19.05 -14.32 3.05
N SER A 134 18.78 -15.52 2.53
CA SER A 134 19.75 -16.63 2.52
C SER A 134 21.02 -16.27 1.75
N LYS A 135 20.91 -15.70 0.55
CA LYS A 135 22.08 -15.25 -0.23
C LYS A 135 22.88 -14.17 0.50
N TYR A 136 22.20 -13.25 1.19
CA TYR A 136 22.86 -12.21 1.96
C TYR A 136 23.60 -12.80 3.17
N TYR A 137 22.96 -13.74 3.86
CA TYR A 137 23.54 -14.47 4.99
C TYR A 137 24.79 -15.27 4.57
N GLU A 138 24.73 -16.02 3.46
CA GLU A 138 25.87 -16.74 2.91
C GLU A 138 27.05 -15.81 2.59
N ARG A 139 26.78 -14.63 2.02
CA ARG A 139 27.82 -13.63 1.75
C ARG A 139 28.51 -13.14 3.02
N ILE A 140 27.73 -12.91 4.08
CA ILE A 140 28.28 -12.51 5.39
C ILE A 140 29.13 -13.63 5.98
N ILE A 141 28.64 -14.87 5.98
CA ILE A 141 29.43 -15.99 6.50
C ILE A 141 30.73 -16.15 5.72
N ASN A 142 30.66 -16.07 4.38
CA ASN A 142 31.84 -16.19 3.54
C ASN A 142 32.85 -15.05 3.77
N SER A 143 32.38 -13.82 4.00
CA SER A 143 33.28 -12.70 4.34
C SER A 143 33.91 -12.85 5.73
N LEU A 144 33.23 -13.54 6.64
CA LEU A 144 33.72 -13.91 7.97
C LEU A 144 34.50 -15.24 7.98
N ASN A 145 34.92 -15.73 6.80
CA ASN A 145 35.64 -16.99 6.63
C ASN A 145 34.94 -18.20 7.29
N GLY A 146 33.60 -18.21 7.29
CA GLY A 146 32.80 -19.26 7.91
C GLY A 146 32.59 -19.11 9.42
N ALA A 147 32.97 -18.00 10.06
CA ALA A 147 32.73 -17.78 11.49
C ALA A 147 31.26 -17.41 11.72
N VAL A 148 30.55 -18.19 12.53
CA VAL A 148 29.13 -17.98 12.85
C VAL A 148 28.99 -17.40 14.27
N THR A 149 29.98 -17.67 15.13
CA THR A 149 30.04 -17.17 16.51
C THR A 149 31.31 -16.36 16.77
N PHE A 150 31.33 -15.62 17.88
CA PHE A 150 32.56 -14.94 18.35
C PHE A 150 33.67 -15.94 18.67
N GLU A 151 33.32 -17.10 19.19
CA GLU A 151 34.26 -18.17 19.54
C GLU A 151 34.92 -18.77 18.28
N ASP A 152 34.15 -18.97 17.20
CA ASP A 152 34.69 -19.38 15.90
C ASP A 152 35.68 -18.35 15.35
N MET A 153 35.37 -17.06 15.53
CA MET A 153 36.21 -15.97 15.07
C MET A 153 37.53 -15.93 15.84
N GLU A 154 37.48 -16.11 17.16
CA GLU A 154 38.66 -16.15 18.03
C GLU A 154 39.57 -17.33 17.69
N GLN A 155 39.01 -18.54 17.53
CA GLN A 155 39.78 -19.72 17.13
C GLN A 155 40.46 -19.53 15.77
N LYS A 156 39.75 -18.94 14.79
CA LYS A 156 40.32 -18.69 13.45
C LYS A 156 41.42 -17.63 13.46
N LEU A 157 41.28 -16.58 14.28
CA LEU A 157 42.33 -15.57 14.46
C LEU A 157 43.56 -16.19 15.13
N GLN A 158 43.38 -17.02 16.17
CA GLN A 158 44.49 -17.74 16.81
C GLN A 158 45.22 -18.65 15.81
N GLN A 159 44.50 -19.43 15.00
CA GLN A 159 45.13 -20.24 13.95
C GLN A 159 45.89 -19.42 12.90
N PHE A 160 45.42 -18.21 12.60
CA PHE A 160 46.07 -17.33 11.61
C PHE A 160 47.33 -16.63 12.15
N PHE A 161 47.33 -16.20 13.41
CA PHE A 161 48.45 -15.45 14.01
C PHE A 161 49.46 -16.29 14.79
N THR A 162 49.10 -17.52 15.15
CA THR A 162 50.03 -18.53 15.67
C THR A 162 50.05 -19.74 14.74
N PRO A 163 50.69 -19.62 13.56
CA PRO A 163 50.93 -20.79 12.72
C PRO A 163 51.94 -21.69 13.46
N ASN A 164 51.58 -22.97 13.62
CA ASN A 164 52.51 -24.02 14.04
C ASN A 164 53.69 -24.14 13.08
#